data_AF-A0AAU1HE89-F1
#
_entry.id   AF-A0AAU1HE89-F1
#
_cell.length_a   1.000
_cell.length_b   1.000
_cell.length_c   1.000
_cell.angle_alpha   90.00
_cell.angle_beta   90.00
_cell.angle_gamma   90.00
#
_symmetry.space_group_name_H-M   'P 1'
#
loop_
_entity.id
_entity.type
_entity.pdbx_description
1 polymer ?
#
loop_
_entity_poly.entity_id
_entity_poly.type
_entity_poly.pdbx_seq_one_letter_code
_entity_poly.pdbx_strand_id
1 'polypeptide(L)'
;MRLSAFLTIPRVLRHSDAIGADLPPDEAVVVDAPDPSLRVALAAASAGDHGPAAELLAATREHAQWEHRDACVSRLARASLHHPGWLDAWLEESPEDPDAVLVKADQYVHQAWQIRTGARARHVEADQFRAFHAVLRDAVPVISAAAELNPDDPVPWRIALTQARGIQAPREVFDSYLAEAADRDPHHEGCHVQALQYLCAKWYGSHEDMFDFAERAAGQAPPGSRLHALPLQAVVEYLIADGAAEGPGPYAQRAEAAVSRAQALSESYAPGDREAAGFRNHLALVLWSTNRYEEALDAFRGIGVHATTFPWTYFGDARDEFLEARSDTRVELAMKVPFFRRPPGPPAAGAPDWERALAPRSVAIASTGPTELAQAALICGHSLRTAPAGDRHTYVEIVPDPVRGKRAGLLPHDPLTSAADNFTTAEDWPALVLHRTPERSSFTLLHRGRQVAHHVWETAAPAADHTEASATAAALARVYGLTDPRPLAHVLRATGDPARHQGELVAALGLPPLPPGYGGDQEILARLPGARVLARRGFLAGMRDTMTTKDGVHPEAAASDEPHPAGWWVLRTAGLLFFTAAAVYAWWTPDIGWFRSTVSSALAAYFAAGLVRALRRRPVSSSRPPAAS
;
A
#
# COMPACT_ATOMS: atom_id res chain seq x y z
N MET A 1 -13.46 21.59 27.32
CA MET A 1 -12.70 20.60 26.52
C MET A 1 -11.52 20.09 27.33
N ARG A 2 -11.34 18.76 27.44
CA ARG A 2 -10.28 18.13 28.28
C ARG A 2 -8.90 18.32 27.65
N LEU A 3 -7.85 18.52 28.48
CA LEU A 3 -6.43 18.60 28.08
C LEU A 3 -5.95 17.44 27.17
N SER A 4 -6.66 16.31 27.19
CA SER A 4 -6.40 15.15 26.33
C SER A 4 -6.47 15.46 24.83
N ALA A 5 -7.36 16.36 24.39
CA ALA A 5 -7.50 16.73 22.97
C ALA A 5 -6.31 17.56 22.45
N PHE A 6 -5.58 18.27 23.32
CA PHE A 6 -4.43 19.11 22.95
C PHE A 6 -3.16 18.33 22.66
N LEU A 7 -3.08 17.08 23.14
CA LEU A 7 -1.91 16.23 22.97
C LEU A 7 -2.10 15.16 21.90
N THR A 8 -3.28 15.04 21.30
CA THR A 8 -3.57 14.02 20.27
C THR A 8 -2.64 14.16 19.07
N ILE A 9 -2.63 15.31 18.40
CA ILE A 9 -1.76 15.55 17.23
C ILE A 9 -0.26 15.43 17.58
N PRO A 10 0.25 16.04 18.68
CA PRO A 10 1.64 15.84 19.10
C PRO A 10 2.01 14.40 19.45
N ARG A 11 1.09 13.58 19.99
CA ARG A 11 1.32 12.15 20.28
C ARG A 11 1.45 11.35 18.99
N VAL A 12 0.52 11.58 18.06
CA VAL A 12 0.53 10.95 16.74
C VAL A 12 1.85 11.26 16.02
N LEU A 13 2.24 12.54 15.94
CA LEU A 13 3.52 12.98 15.35
C LEU A 13 4.76 12.39 16.04
N ARG A 14 4.67 12.03 17.33
CA ARG A 14 5.82 11.51 18.08
C ARG A 14 5.96 10.00 17.97
N HIS A 15 4.84 9.28 17.90
CA HIS A 15 4.80 7.83 18.11
C HIS A 15 4.40 7.02 16.86
N SER A 16 3.80 7.64 15.85
CA SER A 16 3.39 6.97 14.59
C SER A 16 4.56 6.32 13.84
N ASP A 17 5.74 6.92 13.87
CA ASP A 17 6.96 6.36 13.24
C ASP A 17 7.45 5.09 13.93
N ALA A 18 7.18 4.94 15.23
CA ALA A 18 7.63 3.80 16.02
C ALA A 18 6.61 2.65 16.04
N ILE A 19 5.33 2.96 15.89
CA ILE A 19 4.26 1.96 15.85
C ILE A 19 4.17 1.39 14.43
N GLY A 20 4.38 0.08 14.32
CA GLY A 20 4.46 -0.60 13.04
C GLY A 20 5.74 -0.27 12.27
N ALA A 21 6.82 0.11 12.97
CA ALA A 21 8.13 0.33 12.34
C ALA A 21 8.68 -0.95 11.68
N ASP A 22 8.17 -2.11 12.09
CA ASP A 22 8.44 -3.45 11.60
C ASP A 22 7.48 -3.93 10.50
N LEU A 23 6.50 -3.10 10.12
CA LEU A 23 5.65 -3.38 8.96
C LEU A 23 6.43 -3.10 7.66
N PRO A 24 6.13 -3.85 6.59
CA PRO A 24 6.71 -3.56 5.30
C PRO A 24 6.27 -2.19 4.77
N PRO A 25 7.14 -1.53 4.00
CA PRO A 25 6.81 -0.26 3.36
C PRO A 25 5.57 -0.38 2.47
N ASP A 26 4.74 0.65 2.47
CA ASP A 26 3.47 0.74 1.75
C ASP A 26 3.63 0.46 0.25
N GLU A 27 4.75 0.85 -0.35
CA GLU A 27 5.03 0.67 -1.77
C GLU A 27 5.37 -0.78 -2.13
N ALA A 28 5.79 -1.59 -1.15
CA ALA A 28 6.03 -3.02 -1.34
C ALA A 28 4.74 -3.84 -1.33
N VAL A 29 3.62 -3.28 -0.84
CA VAL A 29 2.34 -3.97 -0.79
C VAL A 29 1.78 -4.18 -2.20
N VAL A 30 1.49 -5.45 -2.49
CA VAL A 30 0.97 -5.97 -3.77
C VAL A 30 -0.38 -6.64 -3.52
N VAL A 31 -1.28 -6.57 -4.51
CA VAL A 31 -2.63 -7.15 -4.40
C VAL A 31 -2.72 -8.43 -5.23
N ASP A 32 -3.12 -9.54 -4.60
CA ASP A 32 -3.30 -10.84 -5.25
C ASP A 32 -2.10 -11.26 -6.11
N ALA A 33 -0.89 -10.98 -5.61
CA ALA A 33 0.35 -11.23 -6.33
C ALA A 33 0.49 -12.72 -6.70
N PRO A 34 0.63 -13.05 -8.00
CA PRO A 34 0.79 -14.44 -8.39
C PRO A 34 2.14 -14.97 -7.92
N ASP A 35 2.17 -16.28 -7.63
CA ASP A 35 3.41 -16.99 -7.46
C ASP A 35 4.28 -16.91 -8.73
N PRO A 36 5.60 -17.17 -8.62
CA PRO A 36 6.51 -17.04 -9.75
C PRO A 36 6.13 -17.89 -10.97
N SER A 37 5.58 -19.09 -10.79
CA SER A 37 5.21 -19.98 -11.88
C SER A 37 3.98 -19.46 -12.64
N LEU A 38 2.95 -19.05 -11.90
CA LEU A 38 1.76 -18.42 -12.48
C LEU A 38 2.11 -17.09 -13.17
N ARG A 39 3.08 -16.34 -12.67
CA ARG A 39 3.56 -15.11 -13.31
C ARG A 39 4.16 -15.37 -14.68
N VAL A 40 4.99 -16.40 -14.80
CA VAL A 40 5.58 -16.81 -16.09
C VAL A 40 4.47 -17.24 -17.04
N ALA A 41 3.51 -18.03 -16.57
CA ALA A 41 2.35 -18.46 -17.35
C ALA A 41 1.52 -17.27 -17.86
N LEU A 42 1.19 -16.31 -17.00
CA LEU A 42 0.45 -15.11 -17.36
C LEU A 42 1.19 -14.25 -18.40
N ALA A 43 2.50 -14.06 -18.21
CA ALA A 43 3.32 -13.27 -19.15
C ALA A 43 3.41 -13.93 -20.53
N ALA A 44 3.57 -15.26 -20.59
CA ALA A 44 3.58 -16.02 -21.83
C ALA A 44 2.22 -15.99 -22.53
N ALA A 45 1.13 -16.19 -21.77
CA ALA A 45 -0.23 -16.13 -22.27
C ALA A 45 -0.55 -14.76 -22.89
N SER A 46 -0.14 -13.66 -22.24
CA SER A 46 -0.27 -12.31 -22.80
C SER A 46 0.52 -12.10 -24.10
N ALA A 47 1.56 -12.89 -24.34
CA ALA A 47 2.35 -12.90 -25.58
C ALA A 47 1.80 -13.88 -26.64
N GLY A 48 0.71 -14.59 -26.35
CA GLY A 48 0.09 -15.57 -27.25
C GLY A 48 0.58 -17.01 -27.07
N ASP A 49 1.45 -17.28 -26.09
CA ASP A 49 2.00 -18.61 -25.81
C ASP A 49 1.31 -19.26 -24.61
N HIS A 50 0.62 -20.37 -24.84
CA HIS A 50 -0.09 -21.11 -23.81
C HIS A 50 0.76 -22.20 -23.12
N GLY A 51 1.95 -22.51 -23.65
CA GLY A 51 2.79 -23.62 -23.17
C GLY A 51 3.08 -23.58 -21.67
N PRO A 52 3.56 -22.45 -21.12
CA PRO A 52 3.82 -22.35 -19.67
C PRO A 52 2.56 -22.45 -18.79
N ALA A 53 1.38 -22.06 -19.32
CA ALA A 53 0.11 -22.25 -18.60
C ALA A 53 -0.31 -23.73 -18.60
N ALA A 54 -0.15 -24.42 -19.73
CA ALA A 54 -0.40 -25.86 -19.84
C ALA A 54 0.50 -26.68 -18.91
N GLU A 55 1.81 -26.39 -18.89
CA GLU A 55 2.77 -27.05 -18.00
C GLU A 55 2.42 -26.86 -16.52
N LEU A 56 2.07 -25.63 -16.11
CA LEU A 56 1.66 -25.31 -14.75
C LEU A 56 0.40 -26.07 -14.34
N LEU A 57 -0.65 -26.01 -15.16
CA LEU A 57 -1.92 -26.67 -14.83
C LEU A 57 -1.78 -28.20 -14.85
N ALA A 58 -1.01 -28.77 -15.77
CA ALA A 58 -0.71 -30.19 -15.78
C ALA A 58 0.01 -30.63 -14.49
N ALA A 59 1.00 -29.86 -14.03
CA ALA A 59 1.73 -30.17 -12.79
C ALA A 59 0.82 -30.12 -11.55
N THR A 60 -0.05 -29.10 -11.44
CA THR A 60 -1.01 -29.00 -10.32
C THR A 60 -2.02 -30.15 -10.32
N ARG A 61 -2.46 -30.61 -11.51
CA ARG A 61 -3.34 -31.78 -11.67
C ARG A 61 -2.65 -33.06 -11.25
N GLU A 62 -1.43 -33.31 -11.74
CA GLU A 62 -0.67 -34.54 -11.45
C GLU A 62 -0.43 -34.73 -9.94
N HIS A 63 -0.22 -33.64 -9.22
CA HIS A 63 0.06 -33.65 -7.78
C HIS A 63 -1.18 -33.38 -6.91
N ALA A 64 -2.38 -33.35 -7.49
CA ALA A 64 -3.64 -33.06 -6.80
C ALA A 64 -3.58 -31.78 -5.94
N GLN A 65 -2.92 -30.74 -6.44
CA GLN A 65 -2.78 -29.44 -5.78
C GLN A 65 -4.01 -28.57 -6.05
N TRP A 66 -5.20 -29.05 -5.69
CA TRP A 66 -6.48 -28.49 -6.13
C TRP A 66 -6.67 -27.01 -5.79
N GLU A 67 -6.19 -26.61 -4.62
CA GLU A 67 -6.20 -25.22 -4.18
C GLU A 67 -5.34 -24.30 -5.06
N HIS A 68 -4.12 -24.73 -5.36
CA HIS A 68 -3.22 -23.98 -6.23
C HIS A 68 -3.74 -23.96 -7.67
N ARG A 69 -4.32 -25.09 -8.11
CA ARG A 69 -4.98 -25.23 -9.40
C ARG A 69 -6.14 -24.25 -9.55
N ASP A 70 -7.05 -24.16 -8.58
CA ASP A 70 -8.19 -23.22 -8.61
C ASP A 70 -7.70 -21.77 -8.72
N ALA A 71 -6.71 -21.39 -7.91
CA ALA A 71 -6.10 -20.07 -7.96
C ALA A 71 -5.48 -19.76 -9.34
N CYS A 72 -4.75 -20.71 -9.93
CA CYS A 72 -4.15 -20.58 -11.26
C CYS A 72 -5.23 -20.46 -12.36
N VAL A 73 -6.20 -21.36 -12.37
CA VAL A 73 -7.31 -21.38 -13.33
C VAL A 73 -8.05 -20.05 -13.31
N SER A 74 -8.42 -19.55 -12.12
CA SER A 74 -9.15 -18.28 -11.99
C SER A 74 -8.35 -17.08 -12.52
N ARG A 75 -7.04 -17.04 -12.28
CA ARG A 75 -6.17 -15.96 -12.78
C ARG A 75 -5.96 -16.05 -14.29
N LEU A 76 -5.75 -17.24 -14.85
CA LEU A 76 -5.63 -17.47 -16.29
C LEU A 76 -6.95 -17.15 -17.02
N ALA A 77 -8.08 -17.56 -16.47
CA ALA A 77 -9.41 -17.26 -16.99
C ALA A 77 -9.64 -15.74 -17.07
N ARG A 78 -9.34 -14.99 -16.00
CA ARG A 78 -9.40 -13.52 -16.02
C ARG A 78 -8.45 -12.91 -17.04
N ALA A 79 -7.21 -13.41 -17.12
CA ALA A 79 -6.22 -12.90 -18.07
C ALA A 79 -6.65 -13.11 -19.53
N SER A 80 -7.30 -14.23 -19.84
CA SER A 80 -7.82 -14.53 -21.18
C SER A 80 -8.93 -13.56 -21.66
N LEU A 81 -9.63 -12.90 -20.74
CA LEU A 81 -10.61 -11.84 -21.09
C LEU A 81 -9.93 -10.54 -21.51
N HIS A 82 -8.73 -10.26 -20.97
CA HIS A 82 -7.96 -9.05 -21.26
C HIS A 82 -6.98 -9.23 -22.42
N HIS A 83 -6.52 -10.46 -22.62
CA HIS A 83 -5.61 -10.87 -23.69
C HIS A 83 -6.26 -12.02 -24.47
N PRO A 84 -7.21 -11.74 -25.38
CA PRO A 84 -7.92 -12.77 -26.12
C PRO A 84 -7.00 -13.47 -27.14
N GLY A 85 -7.35 -14.70 -27.50
CA GLY A 85 -6.72 -15.45 -28.58
C GLY A 85 -5.83 -16.63 -28.14
N TRP A 86 -5.04 -16.51 -27.08
CA TRP A 86 -4.14 -17.60 -26.65
C TRP A 86 -4.91 -18.84 -26.17
N LEU A 87 -6.01 -18.64 -25.43
CA LEU A 87 -6.83 -19.74 -24.92
C LEU A 87 -7.63 -20.41 -26.05
N ASP A 88 -8.14 -19.61 -27.00
CA ASP A 88 -8.87 -20.15 -28.15
C ASP A 88 -7.91 -20.91 -29.07
N ALA A 89 -6.68 -20.43 -29.28
CA ALA A 89 -5.64 -21.14 -30.02
C ALA A 89 -5.25 -22.47 -29.34
N TRP A 90 -5.15 -22.49 -28.00
CA TRP A 90 -4.90 -23.72 -27.25
C TRP A 90 -6.03 -24.74 -27.47
N LEU A 91 -7.30 -24.30 -27.40
CA LEU A 91 -8.45 -25.16 -27.66
C LEU A 91 -8.57 -25.59 -29.14
N GLU A 92 -8.11 -24.77 -30.09
CA GLU A 92 -8.04 -25.17 -31.51
C GLU A 92 -7.00 -26.26 -31.76
N GLU A 93 -5.85 -26.18 -31.07
CA GLU A 93 -4.78 -27.18 -31.15
C GLU A 93 -5.17 -28.49 -30.42
N SER A 94 -5.77 -28.38 -29.23
CA SER A 94 -6.17 -29.52 -28.39
C SER A 94 -7.57 -29.32 -27.79
N PRO A 95 -8.64 -29.64 -28.54
CA PRO A 95 -10.03 -29.36 -28.12
C PRO A 95 -10.50 -30.08 -26.84
N GLU A 96 -9.88 -31.22 -26.52
CA GLU A 96 -10.20 -32.04 -25.35
C GLU A 96 -9.11 -31.95 -24.26
N ASP A 97 -8.26 -30.91 -24.30
CA ASP A 97 -7.30 -30.66 -23.22
C ASP A 97 -8.05 -30.32 -21.92
N PRO A 98 -7.85 -31.09 -20.83
CA PRO A 98 -8.62 -30.88 -19.59
C PRO A 98 -8.37 -29.51 -18.95
N ASP A 99 -7.16 -28.96 -19.11
CA ASP A 99 -6.76 -27.71 -18.49
C ASP A 99 -7.30 -26.52 -19.29
N ALA A 100 -7.23 -26.58 -20.62
CA ALA A 100 -7.78 -25.54 -21.48
C ALA A 100 -9.31 -25.43 -21.32
N VAL A 101 -10.01 -26.57 -21.30
CA VAL A 101 -11.48 -26.60 -21.12
C VAL A 101 -11.87 -26.06 -19.74
N LEU A 102 -11.09 -26.39 -18.69
CA LEU A 102 -11.32 -25.85 -17.35
C LEU A 102 -11.14 -24.33 -17.27
N VAL A 103 -10.06 -23.80 -17.86
CA VAL A 103 -9.84 -22.34 -17.95
C VAL A 103 -10.96 -21.66 -18.74
N LYS A 104 -11.44 -22.30 -19.82
CA LYS A 104 -12.56 -21.78 -20.61
C LYS A 104 -13.87 -21.76 -19.81
N ALA A 105 -14.15 -22.79 -19.03
CA ALA A 105 -15.31 -22.85 -18.16
C ALA A 105 -15.34 -21.67 -17.17
N ASP A 106 -14.21 -21.38 -16.51
CA ASP A 106 -14.13 -20.25 -15.58
C ASP A 106 -14.11 -18.90 -16.32
N GLN A 107 -13.54 -18.83 -17.53
CA GLN A 107 -13.58 -17.62 -18.38
C GLN A 107 -15.03 -17.19 -18.64
N TYR A 108 -15.92 -18.13 -19.00
CA TYR A 108 -17.35 -17.84 -19.20
C TYR A 108 -17.99 -17.25 -17.94
N VAL A 109 -17.68 -17.81 -16.76
CA VAL A 109 -18.22 -17.31 -15.50
C VAL A 109 -17.69 -15.91 -15.21
N HIS A 110 -16.38 -15.65 -15.33
CA HIS A 110 -15.82 -14.30 -15.16
C HIS A 110 -16.40 -13.30 -16.15
N GLN A 111 -16.57 -13.67 -17.42
CA GLN A 111 -17.22 -12.83 -18.43
C GLN A 111 -18.64 -12.44 -18.01
N ALA A 112 -19.42 -13.41 -17.51
CA ALA A 112 -20.76 -13.14 -17.03
C ALA A 112 -20.75 -12.12 -15.86
N TRP A 113 -19.87 -12.30 -14.87
CA TRP A 113 -19.76 -11.38 -13.74
C TRP A 113 -19.24 -9.98 -14.14
N GLN A 114 -18.41 -9.86 -15.18
CA GLN A 114 -18.03 -8.56 -15.76
C GLN A 114 -19.23 -7.85 -16.40
N ILE A 115 -20.09 -8.58 -17.13
CA ILE A 115 -21.32 -8.02 -17.74
C ILE A 115 -22.30 -7.52 -16.69
N ARG A 116 -22.52 -8.30 -15.61
CA ARG A 116 -23.41 -7.92 -14.50
C ARG A 116 -22.84 -6.74 -13.70
N THR A 117 -21.52 -6.58 -13.70
CA THR A 117 -20.72 -5.75 -12.79
C THR A 117 -20.79 -6.24 -11.33
N GLY A 118 -19.87 -5.74 -10.49
CA GLY A 118 -19.87 -6.00 -9.04
C GLY A 118 -21.01 -5.34 -8.26
N ALA A 119 -21.87 -4.54 -8.91
CA ALA A 119 -22.94 -3.81 -8.25
C ALA A 119 -24.00 -4.74 -7.63
N ARG A 120 -24.69 -4.26 -6.57
CA ARG A 120 -25.85 -4.95 -5.98
C ARG A 120 -26.95 -5.09 -7.05
N ALA A 121 -27.71 -6.18 -7.01
CA ALA A 121 -28.72 -6.52 -8.01
C ALA A 121 -29.68 -5.37 -8.36
N ARG A 122 -30.09 -4.56 -7.37
CA ARG A 122 -30.97 -3.39 -7.55
C ARG A 122 -30.39 -2.25 -8.41
N HIS A 123 -29.10 -2.30 -8.73
CA HIS A 123 -28.35 -1.29 -9.50
C HIS A 123 -27.89 -1.82 -10.87
N VAL A 124 -28.35 -3.01 -11.27
CA VAL A 124 -27.98 -3.64 -12.54
C VAL A 124 -29.17 -3.56 -13.50
N GLU A 125 -28.92 -3.14 -14.73
CA GLU A 125 -29.97 -2.96 -15.74
C GLU A 125 -30.55 -4.31 -16.21
N ALA A 126 -31.83 -4.32 -16.62
CA ALA A 126 -32.52 -5.54 -17.03
C ALA A 126 -31.83 -6.24 -18.22
N ASP A 127 -31.21 -5.48 -19.12
CA ASP A 127 -30.51 -5.99 -20.30
C ASP A 127 -29.18 -6.66 -19.91
N GLN A 128 -28.47 -6.11 -18.93
CA GLN A 128 -27.26 -6.71 -18.36
C GLN A 128 -27.59 -8.04 -17.67
N PHE A 129 -28.72 -8.13 -16.95
CA PHE A 129 -29.18 -9.40 -16.38
C PHE A 129 -29.47 -10.47 -17.44
N ARG A 130 -30.12 -10.10 -18.55
CA ARG A 130 -30.40 -11.08 -19.62
C ARG A 130 -29.11 -11.60 -20.25
N ALA A 131 -28.16 -10.71 -20.52
CA ALA A 131 -26.85 -11.11 -21.03
C ALA A 131 -26.06 -11.96 -20.02
N PHE A 132 -26.06 -11.58 -18.74
CA PHE A 132 -25.46 -12.35 -17.66
C PHE A 132 -26.00 -13.80 -17.60
N HIS A 133 -27.31 -13.97 -17.58
CA HIS A 133 -27.93 -15.31 -17.55
C HIS A 133 -27.77 -16.10 -18.85
N ALA A 134 -27.57 -15.43 -20.00
CA ALA A 134 -27.23 -16.13 -21.23
C ALA A 134 -25.84 -16.75 -21.15
N VAL A 135 -24.82 -15.95 -20.81
CA VAL A 135 -23.43 -16.42 -20.69
C VAL A 135 -23.29 -17.51 -19.63
N LEU A 136 -23.98 -17.40 -18.48
CA LEU A 136 -23.95 -18.46 -17.47
C LEU A 136 -24.64 -19.77 -17.90
N ARG A 137 -25.61 -19.72 -18.83
CA ARG A 137 -26.19 -20.95 -19.40
C ARG A 137 -25.25 -21.57 -20.42
N ASP A 138 -24.55 -20.76 -21.21
CA ASP A 138 -23.55 -21.22 -22.17
C ASP A 138 -22.33 -21.84 -21.47
N ALA A 139 -22.04 -21.44 -20.23
CA ALA A 139 -20.98 -22.03 -19.41
C ALA A 139 -21.26 -23.50 -19.01
N VAL A 140 -22.53 -23.90 -18.85
CA VAL A 140 -22.92 -25.22 -18.32
C VAL A 140 -22.28 -26.39 -19.08
N PRO A 141 -22.42 -26.51 -20.42
CA PRO A 141 -21.81 -27.62 -21.16
C PRO A 141 -20.28 -27.66 -21.04
N VAL A 142 -19.63 -26.49 -20.93
CA VAL A 142 -18.16 -26.41 -20.78
C VAL A 142 -17.73 -26.85 -19.38
N ILE A 143 -18.50 -26.48 -18.35
CA ILE A 143 -18.29 -26.95 -16.96
C ILE A 143 -18.44 -28.47 -16.89
N SER A 144 -19.49 -29.02 -17.51
CA SER A 144 -19.71 -30.47 -17.57
C SER A 144 -18.57 -31.18 -18.29
N ALA A 145 -18.11 -30.68 -19.43
CA ALA A 145 -16.97 -31.24 -20.14
C ALA A 145 -15.68 -31.20 -19.29
N ALA A 146 -15.41 -30.10 -18.58
CA ALA A 146 -14.27 -29.99 -17.69
C ALA A 146 -14.32 -31.05 -16.56
N ALA A 147 -15.51 -31.27 -15.98
CA ALA A 147 -15.71 -32.29 -14.95
C ALA A 147 -15.55 -33.72 -15.49
N GLU A 148 -15.92 -33.98 -16.74
CA GLU A 148 -15.77 -35.28 -17.40
C GLU A 148 -14.32 -35.58 -17.80
N LEU A 149 -13.57 -34.57 -18.25
CA LEU A 149 -12.17 -34.71 -18.69
C LEU A 149 -11.19 -34.95 -17.52
N ASN A 150 -11.53 -34.49 -16.31
CA ASN A 150 -10.77 -34.77 -15.10
C ASN A 150 -11.69 -35.07 -13.91
N PRO A 151 -12.22 -36.30 -13.81
CA PRO A 151 -13.26 -36.65 -12.84
C PRO A 151 -12.90 -36.49 -11.38
N ASP A 152 -11.61 -36.44 -11.01
CA ASP A 152 -11.16 -36.27 -9.62
C ASP A 152 -11.00 -34.79 -9.23
N ASP A 153 -11.16 -33.86 -10.17
CA ASP A 153 -10.94 -32.43 -9.99
C ASP A 153 -12.13 -31.74 -9.29
N PRO A 154 -11.95 -31.10 -8.13
CA PRO A 154 -13.03 -30.35 -7.49
C PRO A 154 -13.28 -28.98 -8.16
N VAL A 155 -12.34 -28.47 -8.97
CA VAL A 155 -12.39 -27.11 -9.52
C VAL A 155 -13.58 -26.91 -10.48
N PRO A 156 -13.92 -27.82 -11.43
CA PRO A 156 -15.15 -27.74 -12.21
C PRO A 156 -16.41 -27.50 -11.37
N TRP A 157 -16.53 -28.16 -10.22
CA TRP A 157 -17.67 -28.01 -9.30
C TRP A 157 -17.65 -26.68 -8.57
N ARG A 158 -16.46 -26.16 -8.26
CA ARG A 158 -16.30 -24.78 -7.77
C ARG A 158 -16.79 -23.76 -8.82
N ILE A 159 -16.50 -23.96 -10.12
CA ILE A 159 -17.11 -23.16 -11.21
C ILE A 159 -18.64 -23.35 -11.18
N ALA A 160 -19.12 -24.59 -11.13
CA ALA A 160 -20.55 -24.92 -11.13
C ALA A 160 -21.31 -24.23 -9.98
N LEU A 161 -20.76 -24.22 -8.76
CA LEU A 161 -21.34 -23.53 -7.60
C LEU A 161 -21.43 -22.01 -7.83
N THR A 162 -20.38 -21.42 -8.42
CA THR A 162 -20.36 -19.99 -8.77
C THR A 162 -21.44 -19.66 -9.80
N GLN A 163 -21.56 -20.52 -10.83
CA GLN A 163 -22.56 -20.42 -11.90
C GLN A 163 -23.99 -20.59 -11.34
N ALA A 164 -24.22 -21.60 -10.51
CA ALA A 164 -25.50 -21.94 -9.90
C ALA A 164 -26.03 -20.78 -9.05
N ARG A 165 -25.15 -20.16 -8.24
CA ARG A 165 -25.49 -18.93 -7.51
C ARG A 165 -25.90 -17.81 -8.46
N GLY A 166 -25.15 -17.62 -9.54
CA GLY A 166 -25.42 -16.56 -10.53
C GLY A 166 -26.78 -16.74 -11.25
N ILE A 167 -27.12 -17.96 -11.65
CA ILE A 167 -28.41 -18.26 -12.30
C ILE A 167 -29.56 -18.47 -11.32
N GLN A 168 -29.34 -18.27 -10.02
CA GLN A 168 -30.40 -18.40 -9.02
C GLN A 168 -30.95 -19.83 -8.93
N ALA A 169 -30.07 -20.83 -9.03
CA ALA A 169 -30.46 -22.23 -9.02
C ALA A 169 -31.17 -22.60 -7.69
N PRO A 170 -32.17 -23.51 -7.73
CA PRO A 170 -32.78 -24.05 -6.52
C PRO A 170 -31.76 -24.72 -5.59
N ARG A 171 -32.10 -24.78 -4.30
CA ARG A 171 -31.22 -25.32 -3.25
C ARG A 171 -30.79 -26.75 -3.54
N GLU A 172 -31.70 -27.56 -4.07
CA GLU A 172 -31.46 -28.98 -4.36
C GLU A 172 -30.36 -29.15 -5.43
N VAL A 173 -30.34 -28.28 -6.45
CA VAL A 173 -29.32 -28.29 -7.51
C VAL A 173 -27.99 -27.80 -6.96
N PHE A 174 -28.01 -26.75 -6.13
CA PHE A 174 -26.80 -26.24 -5.51
C PHE A 174 -26.16 -27.29 -4.58
N ASP A 175 -26.96 -27.94 -3.74
CA ASP A 175 -26.50 -28.98 -2.82
C ASP A 175 -25.97 -30.21 -3.58
N SER A 176 -26.53 -30.56 -4.76
CA SER A 176 -25.96 -31.64 -5.58
C SER A 176 -24.56 -31.31 -6.10
N TYR A 177 -24.30 -30.07 -6.53
CA TYR A 177 -22.95 -29.66 -6.94
C TYR A 177 -21.97 -29.59 -5.77
N LEU A 178 -22.46 -29.20 -4.60
CA LEU A 178 -21.65 -29.19 -3.38
C LEU A 178 -21.27 -30.61 -2.94
N ALA A 179 -22.18 -31.58 -3.10
CA ALA A 179 -21.88 -32.99 -2.84
C ALA A 179 -20.80 -33.52 -3.79
N GLU A 180 -20.90 -33.23 -5.10
CA GLU A 180 -19.88 -33.63 -6.08
C GLU A 180 -18.50 -33.02 -5.78
N ALA A 181 -18.45 -31.77 -5.31
CA ALA A 181 -17.21 -31.15 -4.86
C ALA A 181 -16.65 -31.85 -3.61
N ALA A 182 -17.52 -32.13 -2.62
CA ALA A 182 -17.13 -32.74 -1.36
C ALA A 182 -16.66 -34.19 -1.52
N ASP A 183 -17.21 -34.94 -2.48
CA ASP A 183 -16.79 -36.31 -2.79
C ASP A 183 -15.35 -36.37 -3.35
N ARG A 184 -14.87 -35.28 -3.97
CA ARG A 184 -13.52 -35.16 -4.55
C ARG A 184 -12.51 -34.58 -3.58
N ASP A 185 -12.87 -33.43 -3.00
CA ASP A 185 -12.07 -32.76 -1.98
C ASP A 185 -13.00 -32.13 -0.92
N PRO A 186 -13.24 -32.83 0.20
CA PRO A 186 -14.09 -32.35 1.28
C PRO A 186 -13.63 -31.02 1.90
N HIS A 187 -12.38 -30.62 1.67
CA HIS A 187 -11.76 -29.48 2.33
C HIS A 187 -11.37 -28.34 1.37
N HIS A 188 -11.80 -28.41 0.10
CA HIS A 188 -11.52 -27.40 -0.91
C HIS A 188 -12.12 -26.02 -0.56
N GLU A 189 -11.28 -25.06 -0.18
CA GLU A 189 -11.64 -23.73 0.29
C GLU A 189 -12.55 -23.01 -0.72
N GLY A 190 -12.19 -23.02 -2.00
CA GLY A 190 -12.96 -22.34 -3.04
C GLY A 190 -14.42 -22.80 -3.09
N CYS A 191 -14.69 -24.10 -2.91
CA CYS A 191 -16.05 -24.66 -2.91
C CYS A 191 -16.84 -24.22 -1.67
N HIS A 192 -16.21 -24.30 -0.50
CA HIS A 192 -16.80 -23.87 0.77
C HIS A 192 -17.10 -22.36 0.78
N VAL A 193 -16.23 -21.55 0.18
CA VAL A 193 -16.47 -20.11 0.00
C VAL A 193 -17.68 -19.85 -0.91
N GLN A 194 -17.84 -20.59 -2.02
CA GLN A 194 -19.02 -20.44 -2.87
C GLN A 194 -20.31 -20.86 -2.14
N ALA A 195 -20.26 -21.93 -1.35
CA ALA A 195 -21.37 -22.39 -0.52
C ALA A 195 -21.76 -21.36 0.55
N LEU A 196 -20.79 -20.80 1.26
CA LEU A 196 -21.02 -19.70 2.21
C LEU A 196 -21.72 -18.52 1.54
N GLN A 197 -21.23 -18.10 0.36
CA GLN A 197 -21.84 -16.99 -0.39
C GLN A 197 -23.27 -17.27 -0.83
N TYR A 198 -23.59 -18.50 -1.26
CA TYR A 198 -24.95 -18.88 -1.63
C TYR A 198 -25.92 -18.78 -0.42
N LEU A 199 -25.43 -19.14 0.76
CA LEU A 199 -26.18 -19.11 2.02
C LEU A 199 -26.24 -17.72 2.67
N CYS A 200 -25.55 -16.71 2.14
CA CYS A 200 -25.68 -15.34 2.64
C CYS A 200 -27.13 -14.82 2.48
N ALA A 201 -27.57 -13.95 3.39
CA ALA A 201 -28.89 -13.30 3.33
C ALA A 201 -29.14 -12.47 2.05
N LYS A 202 -28.07 -11.98 1.41
CA LYS A 202 -28.15 -11.27 0.11
C LYS A 202 -28.48 -12.20 -1.07
N TRP A 203 -28.49 -13.51 -0.84
CA TRP A 203 -28.76 -14.56 -1.81
C TRP A 203 -29.93 -15.44 -1.33
N TYR A 204 -29.70 -16.73 -1.03
CA TYR A 204 -30.76 -17.72 -0.77
C TYR A 204 -30.85 -18.21 0.67
N GLY A 205 -29.98 -17.71 1.55
CA GLY A 205 -29.99 -18.14 2.94
C GLY A 205 -30.30 -17.00 3.91
N SER A 206 -29.75 -17.14 5.10
CA SER A 206 -29.88 -16.20 6.21
C SER A 206 -28.53 -16.05 6.90
N HIS A 207 -28.37 -15.04 7.76
CA HIS A 207 -27.16 -14.96 8.58
C HIS A 207 -26.97 -16.22 9.43
N GLU A 208 -28.07 -16.79 9.93
CA GLU A 208 -28.05 -18.04 10.69
C GLU A 208 -27.49 -19.19 9.85
N ASP A 209 -28.08 -19.46 8.67
CA ASP A 209 -27.65 -20.56 7.79
C ASP A 209 -26.18 -20.41 7.36
N MET A 210 -25.76 -19.18 7.08
CA MET A 210 -24.39 -18.84 6.70
C MET A 210 -23.40 -19.14 7.83
N PHE A 211 -23.67 -18.65 9.06
CA PHE A 211 -22.81 -18.91 10.21
C PHE A 211 -22.77 -20.40 10.57
N ASP A 212 -23.94 -21.04 10.60
CA ASP A 212 -24.10 -22.46 10.84
C ASP A 212 -23.27 -23.33 9.89
N PHE A 213 -23.31 -23.02 8.60
CA PHE A 213 -22.50 -23.71 7.60
C PHE A 213 -21.00 -23.48 7.84
N ALA A 214 -20.60 -22.22 8.02
CA ALA A 214 -19.20 -21.86 8.19
C ALA A 214 -18.58 -22.51 9.44
N GLU A 215 -19.32 -22.53 10.54
CA GLU A 215 -18.91 -23.15 11.81
C GLU A 215 -18.77 -24.66 11.71
N ARG A 216 -19.72 -25.33 11.03
CA ARG A 216 -19.65 -26.77 10.78
C ARG A 216 -18.44 -27.14 9.92
N ALA A 217 -18.23 -26.44 8.81
CA ALA A 217 -17.09 -26.67 7.92
C ALA A 217 -15.76 -26.47 8.66
N ALA A 218 -15.62 -25.37 9.41
CA ALA A 218 -14.44 -25.11 10.23
C ALA A 218 -14.23 -26.13 11.36
N GLY A 219 -15.29 -26.73 11.89
CA GLY A 219 -15.23 -27.77 12.93
C GLY A 219 -14.82 -29.14 12.40
N GLN A 220 -15.03 -29.41 11.12
CA GLN A 220 -14.70 -30.67 10.45
C GLN A 220 -13.35 -30.62 9.71
N ALA A 221 -12.78 -29.44 9.52
CA ALA A 221 -11.54 -29.24 8.81
C ALA A 221 -10.32 -29.80 9.57
N PRO A 222 -9.31 -30.34 8.86
CA PRO A 222 -8.08 -30.84 9.47
C PRO A 222 -7.21 -29.68 9.99
N PRO A 223 -6.30 -29.93 10.97
CA PRO A 223 -5.41 -28.92 11.49
C PRO A 223 -4.63 -28.20 10.39
N GLY A 224 -4.58 -26.87 10.47
CA GLY A 224 -3.89 -26.02 9.48
C GLY A 224 -4.73 -25.70 8.25
N SER A 225 -5.91 -26.29 8.05
CA SER A 225 -6.78 -25.96 6.93
C SER A 225 -7.27 -24.51 6.98
N ARG A 226 -7.28 -23.85 5.82
CA ARG A 226 -7.83 -22.50 5.63
C ARG A 226 -9.32 -22.40 5.97
N LEU A 227 -10.06 -23.52 5.92
CA LEU A 227 -11.47 -23.58 6.33
C LEU A 227 -11.71 -23.20 7.78
N HIS A 228 -10.71 -23.27 8.66
CA HIS A 228 -10.85 -22.73 10.01
C HIS A 228 -11.15 -21.22 10.02
N ALA A 229 -10.80 -20.49 8.97
CA ALA A 229 -11.14 -19.07 8.83
C ALA A 229 -12.46 -18.81 8.09
N LEU A 230 -13.18 -19.83 7.62
CA LEU A 230 -14.46 -19.63 6.93
C LEU A 230 -15.51 -18.87 7.77
N PRO A 231 -15.64 -19.09 9.11
CA PRO A 231 -16.52 -18.28 9.96
C PRO A 231 -16.16 -16.80 9.97
N LEU A 232 -14.89 -16.46 9.80
CA LEU A 232 -14.45 -15.07 9.73
C LEU A 232 -14.95 -14.38 8.47
N GLN A 233 -15.04 -15.10 7.35
CA GLN A 233 -15.66 -14.58 6.14
C GLN A 233 -17.17 -14.37 6.32
N ALA A 234 -17.87 -15.24 7.05
CA ALA A 234 -19.26 -15.02 7.44
C ALA A 234 -19.43 -13.72 8.27
N VAL A 235 -18.49 -13.42 9.18
CA VAL A 235 -18.46 -12.15 9.92
C VAL A 235 -18.34 -10.96 8.98
N VAL A 236 -17.41 -10.99 8.01
CA VAL A 236 -17.25 -9.90 7.03
C VAL A 236 -18.56 -9.69 6.25
N GLU A 237 -19.19 -10.75 5.75
CA GLU A 237 -20.45 -10.64 5.02
C GLU A 237 -21.58 -10.03 5.87
N TYR A 238 -21.67 -10.41 7.14
CA TYR A 238 -22.60 -9.82 8.10
C TYR A 238 -22.33 -8.31 8.32
N LEU A 239 -21.06 -7.94 8.52
CA LEU A 239 -20.67 -6.53 8.70
C LEU A 239 -20.98 -5.67 7.46
N ILE A 240 -20.79 -6.20 6.24
CA ILE A 240 -21.10 -5.50 4.99
C ILE A 240 -22.62 -5.37 4.76
N ALA A 241 -23.41 -6.35 5.20
CA ALA A 241 -24.86 -6.35 5.03
C ALA A 241 -25.54 -5.36 5.98
N ASP A 242 -25.22 -5.44 7.27
CA ASP A 242 -25.98 -4.78 8.35
C ASP A 242 -25.25 -3.60 8.99
N GLY A 243 -23.96 -3.43 8.70
CA GLY A 243 -23.11 -2.44 9.33
C GLY A 243 -22.81 -2.75 10.80
N ALA A 244 -21.95 -1.94 11.41
CA ALA A 244 -21.70 -2.00 12.85
C ALA A 244 -22.87 -1.33 13.60
N ALA A 245 -23.75 -2.13 14.21
CA ALA A 245 -24.79 -1.60 15.10
C ALA A 245 -24.19 -0.97 16.37
N GLU A 246 -24.88 -0.01 16.98
CA GLU A 246 -24.52 0.50 18.31
C GLU A 246 -24.80 -0.58 19.37
N GLY A 247 -23.75 -1.30 19.76
CA GLY A 247 -23.80 -2.37 20.77
C GLY A 247 -23.54 -3.77 20.19
N PRO A 248 -23.41 -4.80 21.05
CA PRO A 248 -23.14 -6.16 20.58
C PRO A 248 -24.36 -6.69 19.81
N GLY A 249 -24.20 -6.86 18.51
CA GLY A 249 -25.21 -7.47 17.64
C GLY A 249 -25.48 -8.94 17.99
N PRO A 250 -26.56 -9.53 17.45
CA PRO A 250 -26.95 -10.92 17.74
C PRO A 250 -25.84 -11.95 17.48
N TYR A 251 -24.92 -11.66 16.55
CA TYR A 251 -23.82 -12.53 16.15
C TYR A 251 -22.47 -12.19 16.80
N ALA A 252 -22.42 -11.30 17.81
CA ALA A 252 -21.17 -10.84 18.41
C ALA A 252 -20.32 -11.98 19.02
N GLN A 253 -20.95 -12.95 19.69
CA GLN A 253 -20.23 -14.10 20.26
C GLN A 253 -19.61 -15.00 19.18
N ARG A 254 -20.35 -15.22 18.08
CA ARG A 254 -19.86 -15.97 16.92
C ARG A 254 -18.69 -15.25 16.26
N ALA A 255 -18.77 -13.92 16.15
CA ALA A 255 -17.67 -13.11 15.62
C ALA A 255 -16.40 -13.22 16.48
N GLU A 256 -16.52 -13.16 17.81
CA GLU A 256 -15.38 -13.34 18.71
C GLU A 256 -14.73 -14.73 18.57
N ALA A 257 -15.56 -15.77 18.45
CA ALA A 257 -15.08 -17.14 18.24
C ALA A 257 -14.39 -17.30 16.87
N ALA A 258 -14.91 -16.65 15.83
CA ALA A 258 -14.32 -16.64 14.49
C ALA A 258 -12.96 -15.93 14.48
N VAL A 259 -12.84 -14.77 15.13
CA VAL A 259 -11.57 -14.03 15.29
C VAL A 259 -10.55 -14.88 16.04
N SER A 260 -10.93 -15.46 17.18
CA SER A 260 -10.04 -16.31 17.98
C SER A 260 -9.52 -17.51 17.18
N ARG A 261 -10.40 -18.18 16.42
CA ARG A 261 -10.02 -19.32 15.57
C ARG A 261 -9.09 -18.89 14.44
N ALA A 262 -9.36 -17.77 13.79
CA ALA A 262 -8.53 -17.27 12.69
C ALA A 262 -7.17 -16.75 13.17
N GLN A 263 -7.07 -16.17 14.38
CA GLN A 263 -5.79 -15.82 15.00
C GLN A 263 -4.94 -17.06 15.27
N ALA A 264 -5.52 -18.10 15.89
CA ALA A 264 -4.83 -19.37 16.12
C ALA A 264 -4.37 -20.03 14.80
N LEU A 265 -5.21 -19.97 13.75
CA LEU A 265 -4.79 -20.41 12.41
C LEU A 265 -3.63 -19.55 11.90
N SER A 266 -3.72 -18.23 11.98
CA SER A 266 -2.67 -17.30 11.51
C SER A 266 -1.32 -17.56 12.16
N GLU A 267 -1.30 -17.93 13.45
CA GLU A 267 -0.07 -18.28 14.19
C GLU A 267 0.60 -19.57 13.69
N SER A 268 -0.15 -20.47 13.04
CA SER A 268 0.40 -21.71 12.45
C SER A 268 1.13 -21.49 11.12
N TYR A 269 0.96 -20.32 10.49
CA TYR A 269 1.61 -19.96 9.24
C TYR A 269 2.77 -18.98 9.49
N ALA A 270 3.80 -19.03 8.66
CA ALA A 270 4.89 -18.06 8.74
C ALA A 270 4.37 -16.62 8.49
N PRO A 271 4.97 -15.59 9.13
CA PRO A 271 4.68 -14.20 8.76
C PRO A 271 4.97 -13.94 7.29
N GLY A 272 4.05 -13.28 6.58
CA GLY A 272 4.16 -13.01 5.14
C GLY A 272 3.92 -14.22 4.24
N ASP A 273 3.42 -15.33 4.77
CA ASP A 273 3.00 -16.49 3.95
C ASP A 273 1.83 -16.13 3.02
N ARG A 274 1.99 -16.42 1.73
CA ARG A 274 1.02 -16.12 0.67
C ARG A 274 -0.25 -16.96 0.80
N GLU A 275 -0.13 -18.21 1.23
CA GLU A 275 -1.28 -19.11 1.41
C GLU A 275 -2.22 -18.58 2.50
N ALA A 276 -1.67 -17.89 3.50
CA ALA A 276 -2.46 -17.29 4.57
C ALA A 276 -2.99 -15.89 4.25
N ALA A 277 -2.57 -15.27 3.15
CA ALA A 277 -2.89 -13.88 2.83
C ALA A 277 -4.41 -13.64 2.77
N GLY A 278 -5.16 -14.54 2.14
CA GLY A 278 -6.62 -14.42 1.99
C GLY A 278 -7.35 -14.22 3.31
N PHE A 279 -7.20 -15.16 4.25
CA PHE A 279 -7.90 -15.08 5.53
C PHE A 279 -7.30 -14.03 6.48
N ARG A 280 -5.98 -13.76 6.40
CA ARG A 280 -5.36 -12.71 7.22
C ARG A 280 -5.87 -11.32 6.86
N ASN A 281 -6.14 -11.05 5.58
CA ASN A 281 -6.77 -9.80 5.15
C ASN A 281 -8.21 -9.66 5.68
N HIS A 282 -8.99 -10.75 5.70
CA HIS A 282 -10.29 -10.76 6.39
C HIS A 282 -10.15 -10.49 7.89
N LEU A 283 -9.12 -11.05 8.53
CA LEU A 283 -8.87 -10.89 9.96
C LEU A 283 -8.51 -9.45 10.29
N ALA A 284 -7.62 -8.84 9.51
CA ALA A 284 -7.27 -7.43 9.64
C ALA A 284 -8.50 -6.52 9.49
N LEU A 285 -9.36 -6.76 8.49
CA LEU A 285 -10.59 -5.98 8.31
C LEU A 285 -11.52 -6.09 9.51
N VAL A 286 -11.78 -7.30 10.02
CA VAL A 286 -12.68 -7.51 11.17
C VAL A 286 -12.10 -6.86 12.43
N LEU A 287 -10.80 -7.03 12.70
CA LEU A 287 -10.15 -6.42 13.87
C LEU A 287 -10.15 -4.88 13.78
N TRP A 288 -9.87 -4.34 12.60
CA TRP A 288 -9.89 -2.89 12.36
C TRP A 288 -11.30 -2.31 12.53
N SER A 289 -12.30 -2.90 11.88
CA SER A 289 -13.70 -2.44 11.96
C SER A 289 -14.32 -2.57 13.36
N THR A 290 -13.78 -3.45 14.20
CA THR A 290 -14.20 -3.62 15.61
C THR A 290 -13.33 -2.85 16.61
N ASN A 291 -12.45 -1.95 16.14
CA ASN A 291 -11.55 -1.13 16.96
C ASN A 291 -10.50 -1.91 17.79
N ARG A 292 -10.21 -3.16 17.42
CA ARG A 292 -9.19 -4.02 18.05
C ARG A 292 -7.80 -3.76 17.46
N TYR A 293 -7.37 -2.49 17.50
CA TYR A 293 -6.20 -2.02 16.76
C TYR A 293 -4.87 -2.69 17.13
N GLU A 294 -4.70 -3.16 18.37
CA GLU A 294 -3.46 -3.87 18.77
C GLU A 294 -3.33 -5.20 18.01
N GLU A 295 -4.41 -5.96 17.97
CA GLU A 295 -4.49 -7.23 17.25
C GLU A 295 -4.53 -7.01 15.74
N ALA A 296 -5.17 -5.94 15.27
CA ALA A 296 -5.14 -5.56 13.85
C ALA A 296 -3.71 -5.30 13.38
N LEU A 297 -2.88 -4.64 14.19
CA LEU A 297 -1.47 -4.42 13.88
C LEU A 297 -0.71 -5.74 13.74
N ASP A 298 -0.99 -6.73 14.59
CA ASP A 298 -0.41 -8.07 14.49
C ASP A 298 -0.90 -8.83 13.24
N ALA A 299 -2.18 -8.68 12.88
CA ALA A 299 -2.69 -9.21 11.61
C ALA A 299 -1.98 -8.57 10.40
N PHE A 300 -1.78 -7.24 10.38
CA PHE A 300 -1.03 -6.56 9.32
C PHE A 300 0.44 -7.01 9.23
N ARG A 301 1.09 -7.32 10.36
CA ARG A 301 2.42 -7.94 10.38
C ARG A 301 2.41 -9.32 9.76
N GLY A 302 1.40 -10.13 10.09
CA GLY A 302 1.21 -11.47 9.53
C GLY A 302 0.95 -11.45 8.02
N ILE A 303 0.24 -10.45 7.51
CA ILE A 303 -0.01 -10.26 6.07
C ILE A 303 1.28 -9.93 5.32
N GLY A 304 2.15 -9.11 5.90
CA GLY A 304 3.35 -8.63 5.21
C GLY A 304 2.98 -7.77 4.01
N VAL A 305 3.46 -8.13 2.82
CA VAL A 305 3.22 -7.39 1.57
C VAL A 305 1.99 -7.86 0.79
N HIS A 306 1.33 -8.94 1.23
CA HIS A 306 0.33 -9.65 0.45
C HIS A 306 -1.10 -9.17 0.76
N ALA A 307 -1.45 -7.98 0.30
CA ALA A 307 -2.85 -7.55 0.29
C ALA A 307 -3.65 -8.40 -0.71
N THR A 308 -4.97 -8.47 -0.52
CA THR A 308 -5.86 -9.24 -1.39
C THR A 308 -7.02 -8.39 -1.90
N THR A 309 -7.60 -8.70 -3.06
CA THR A 309 -8.74 -7.89 -3.56
C THR A 309 -9.91 -7.93 -2.58
N PHE A 310 -10.25 -9.12 -2.09
CA PHE A 310 -11.26 -9.29 -1.04
C PHE A 310 -10.57 -9.39 0.32
N PRO A 311 -11.08 -8.71 1.37
CA PRO A 311 -12.38 -8.04 1.41
C PRO A 311 -12.38 -6.55 1.04
N TRP A 312 -11.22 -5.95 0.80
CA TRP A 312 -11.05 -4.49 0.70
C TRP A 312 -11.82 -3.84 -0.47
N THR A 313 -12.03 -4.58 -1.56
CA THR A 313 -12.83 -4.10 -2.71
C THR A 313 -14.29 -3.77 -2.37
N TYR A 314 -14.79 -4.15 -1.19
CA TYR A 314 -16.11 -3.72 -0.72
C TYR A 314 -16.19 -2.21 -0.46
N PHE A 315 -15.06 -1.54 -0.21
CA PHE A 315 -15.00 -0.14 0.20
C PHE A 315 -14.43 0.77 -0.91
N GLY A 316 -13.50 0.27 -1.72
CA GLY A 316 -12.83 1.05 -2.75
C GLY A 316 -11.77 0.26 -3.51
N ASP A 317 -10.71 0.92 -3.94
CA ASP A 317 -9.52 0.23 -4.45
C ASP A 317 -8.90 -0.61 -3.33
N ALA A 318 -8.70 -1.91 -3.58
CA ALA A 318 -8.35 -2.85 -2.53
C ALA A 318 -7.01 -2.51 -1.85
N ARG A 319 -6.05 -1.98 -2.60
CA ARG A 319 -4.74 -1.63 -2.04
C ARG A 319 -4.86 -0.39 -1.17
N ASP A 320 -5.54 0.63 -1.67
CA ASP A 320 -5.65 1.91 -0.96
C ASP A 320 -6.42 1.73 0.35
N GLU A 321 -7.53 0.99 0.34
CA GLU A 321 -8.31 0.67 1.54
C GLU A 321 -7.50 -0.16 2.57
N PHE A 322 -6.70 -1.13 2.11
CA PHE A 322 -5.79 -1.88 2.97
C PHE A 322 -4.76 -0.96 3.65
N LEU A 323 -4.16 -0.05 2.89
CA LEU A 323 -3.14 0.86 3.39
C LEU A 323 -3.74 1.92 4.32
N GLU A 324 -4.95 2.41 4.02
CA GLU A 324 -5.70 3.32 4.89
C GLU A 324 -5.99 2.65 6.24
N ALA A 325 -6.58 1.44 6.24
CA ALA A 325 -6.85 0.70 7.46
C ALA A 325 -5.58 0.41 8.29
N ARG A 326 -4.46 0.12 7.62
CA ARG A 326 -3.15 -0.07 8.26
C ARG A 326 -2.60 1.23 8.86
N SER A 327 -2.74 2.34 8.15
CA SER A 327 -2.35 3.68 8.63
C SER A 327 -3.19 4.10 9.84
N ASP A 328 -4.51 3.97 9.74
CA ASP A 328 -5.46 4.29 10.81
C ASP A 328 -5.18 3.49 12.07
N THR A 329 -4.89 2.20 11.93
CA THR A 329 -4.47 1.34 13.05
C THR A 329 -3.26 1.92 13.77
N ARG A 330 -2.25 2.38 13.03
CA ARG A 330 -1.03 2.98 13.61
C ARG A 330 -1.34 4.31 14.31
N VAL A 331 -2.21 5.13 13.71
CA VAL A 331 -2.63 6.43 14.27
C VAL A 331 -3.39 6.23 15.58
N GLU A 332 -4.37 5.33 15.60
CA GLU A 332 -5.19 5.04 16.78
C GLU A 332 -4.36 4.49 17.95
N LEU A 333 -3.41 3.60 17.66
CA LEU A 333 -2.46 3.14 18.66
C LEU A 333 -1.54 4.27 19.14
N ALA A 334 -1.07 5.14 18.25
CA ALA A 334 -0.22 6.28 18.61
C ALA A 334 -0.95 7.27 19.53
N MET A 335 -2.26 7.47 19.33
CA MET A 335 -3.11 8.31 20.17
C MET A 335 -3.20 7.79 21.62
N LYS A 336 -3.15 6.46 21.80
CA LYS A 336 -3.18 5.79 23.10
C LYS A 336 -1.84 5.86 23.84
N VAL A 337 -0.71 6.07 23.16
CA VAL A 337 0.61 6.18 23.80
C VAL A 337 0.76 7.54 24.53
N PRO A 338 1.08 7.56 25.84
CA PRO A 338 1.33 8.80 26.56
C PRO A 338 2.45 9.62 25.91
N PHE A 339 2.25 10.94 25.78
CA PHE A 339 3.19 11.83 25.07
C PHE A 339 4.64 11.74 25.57
N PHE A 340 4.84 11.63 26.89
CA PHE A 340 6.18 11.57 27.49
C PHE A 340 6.79 10.17 27.58
N ARG A 341 6.05 9.11 27.17
CA ARG A 341 6.63 7.77 27.08
C ARG A 341 7.71 7.78 25.99
N ARG A 342 8.80 7.04 26.21
CA ARG A 342 9.79 6.81 25.15
C ARG A 342 9.08 6.01 24.04
N PRO A 343 9.22 6.38 22.75
CA PRO A 343 8.70 5.55 21.68
C PRO A 343 9.27 4.13 21.83
N PRO A 344 8.51 3.07 21.48
CA PRO A 344 9.10 1.75 21.31
C PRO A 344 10.35 1.89 20.44
N GLY A 345 11.46 1.25 20.83
CA GLY A 345 12.62 1.19 19.95
C GLY A 345 12.26 0.40 18.69
N PRO A 346 12.88 0.69 17.53
CA PRO A 346 12.81 -0.24 16.41
C PRO A 346 13.24 -1.64 16.89
N PRO A 347 12.69 -2.73 16.32
CA PRO A 347 13.10 -4.08 16.71
C PRO A 347 14.63 -4.22 16.68
N ALA A 348 15.18 -4.95 17.65
CA ALA A 348 16.63 -5.11 17.79
C ALA A 348 17.24 -5.95 16.65
N ALA A 349 16.41 -6.70 15.93
CA ALA A 349 16.80 -7.40 14.71
C ALA A 349 16.72 -6.42 13.53
N GLY A 350 17.75 -6.40 12.68
CA GLY A 350 17.67 -5.70 11.40
C GLY A 350 16.49 -6.19 10.56
N ALA A 351 16.06 -5.38 9.58
CA ALA A 351 15.00 -5.71 8.64
C ALA A 351 15.08 -7.19 8.19
N PRO A 352 14.01 -7.99 8.36
CA PRO A 352 13.95 -9.37 7.91
C PRO A 352 14.42 -9.51 6.45
N ASP A 353 14.98 -10.65 6.08
CA ASP A 353 15.56 -10.83 4.73
C ASP A 353 14.56 -10.58 3.60
N TRP A 354 13.28 -10.91 3.82
CA TRP A 354 12.20 -10.62 2.87
C TRP A 354 11.93 -9.11 2.73
N GLU A 355 12.08 -8.32 3.80
CA GLU A 355 11.96 -6.85 3.75
C GLU A 355 13.10 -6.25 2.92
N ARG A 356 14.31 -6.79 3.01
CA ARG A 356 15.45 -6.36 2.16
C ARG A 356 15.26 -6.72 0.70
N ALA A 357 14.70 -7.91 0.42
CA ALA A 357 14.41 -8.41 -0.92
C ALA A 357 13.25 -7.65 -1.60
N LEU A 358 12.26 -7.22 -0.82
CA LEU A 358 11.04 -6.57 -1.33
C LEU A 358 11.00 -5.05 -1.13
N ALA A 359 11.98 -4.47 -0.41
CA ALA A 359 12.01 -3.03 -0.17
C ALA A 359 12.04 -2.25 -1.50
N PRO A 360 11.14 -1.26 -1.66
CA PRO A 360 11.05 -0.47 -2.88
C PRO A 360 12.37 0.25 -3.12
N ARG A 361 12.89 0.14 -4.33
CA ARG A 361 14.02 0.91 -4.80
C ARG A 361 13.49 2.18 -5.43
N SER A 362 13.83 3.33 -4.86
CA SER A 362 13.34 4.63 -5.32
C SER A 362 14.48 5.53 -5.78
N VAL A 363 14.29 6.15 -6.94
CA VAL A 363 15.19 7.16 -7.51
C VAL A 363 14.33 8.23 -8.14
N ALA A 364 14.70 9.50 -7.98
CA ALA A 364 14.08 10.60 -8.70
C ALA A 364 15.04 11.14 -9.75
N ILE A 365 14.50 11.52 -10.91
CA ILE A 365 15.20 12.25 -11.96
C ILE A 365 14.66 13.67 -11.94
N ALA A 366 15.45 14.62 -11.42
CA ALA A 366 15.12 16.04 -11.45
C ALA A 366 15.63 16.65 -12.77
N SER A 367 14.80 17.44 -13.45
CA SER A 367 15.13 18.09 -14.73
C SER A 367 15.94 19.38 -14.54
N THR A 368 16.93 19.33 -13.66
CA THR A 368 17.86 20.42 -13.34
C THR A 368 19.25 19.87 -13.05
N GLY A 369 20.26 20.74 -13.12
CA GLY A 369 21.64 20.43 -12.74
C GLY A 369 21.85 20.32 -11.22
N PRO A 370 22.98 19.74 -10.78
CA PRO A 370 23.19 19.40 -9.37
C PRO A 370 23.22 20.60 -8.42
N THR A 371 23.66 21.76 -8.90
CA THR A 371 23.79 22.97 -8.09
C THR A 371 22.44 23.57 -7.72
N GLU A 372 21.54 23.70 -8.69
CA GLU A 372 20.18 24.23 -8.49
C GLU A 372 19.39 23.29 -7.58
N LEU A 373 19.46 21.97 -7.83
CA LEU A 373 18.83 20.98 -6.95
C LEU A 373 19.36 21.08 -5.52
N ALA A 374 20.68 21.23 -5.33
CA ALA A 374 21.26 21.32 -3.99
C ALA A 374 20.72 22.52 -3.21
N GLN A 375 20.42 23.64 -3.87
CA GLN A 375 19.80 24.82 -3.25
C GLN A 375 18.34 24.56 -2.88
N ALA A 376 17.55 24.00 -3.79
CA ALA A 376 16.15 23.66 -3.54
C ALA A 376 16.00 22.58 -2.45
N ALA A 377 16.95 21.65 -2.38
CA ALA A 377 17.00 20.58 -1.38
C ALA A 377 17.35 21.06 0.05
N LEU A 378 17.84 22.28 0.25
CA LEU A 378 18.21 22.80 1.58
C LEU A 378 17.04 22.84 2.57
N ILE A 379 15.82 22.89 2.07
CA ILE A 379 14.59 23.00 2.86
C ILE A 379 13.93 21.61 3.04
N CYS A 380 14.47 20.56 2.41
CA CYS A 380 13.93 19.21 2.52
C CYS A 380 14.15 18.63 3.93
N GLY A 381 13.12 17.97 4.45
CA GLY A 381 13.16 17.32 5.77
C GLY A 381 14.02 16.06 5.84
N HIS A 382 14.65 15.66 4.72
CA HIS A 382 15.37 14.40 4.54
C HIS A 382 16.81 14.64 4.10
N SER A 383 17.72 13.73 4.45
CA SER A 383 19.06 13.69 3.86
C SER A 383 18.96 13.04 2.48
N LEU A 384 19.50 13.70 1.46
CA LEU A 384 19.41 13.27 0.06
C LEU A 384 20.79 12.95 -0.49
N ARG A 385 20.93 11.87 -1.26
CA ARG A 385 22.12 11.65 -2.08
C ARG A 385 21.78 12.04 -3.51
N THR A 386 22.63 12.85 -4.11
CA THR A 386 22.45 13.39 -5.46
C THR A 386 23.61 12.98 -6.34
N ALA A 387 23.36 12.65 -7.61
CA ALA A 387 24.42 12.35 -8.58
C ALA A 387 24.09 12.99 -9.95
N PRO A 388 25.07 13.58 -10.65
CA PRO A 388 24.83 14.20 -11.96
C PRO A 388 24.42 13.15 -13.00
N ALA A 389 23.42 13.50 -13.83
CA ALA A 389 22.90 12.68 -14.92
C ALA A 389 23.00 13.44 -16.26
N GLY A 390 24.20 13.94 -16.55
CA GLY A 390 24.46 14.96 -17.57
C GLY A 390 24.31 16.39 -17.02
N ASP A 391 24.28 17.38 -17.91
CA ASP A 391 24.33 18.80 -17.52
C ASP A 391 22.99 19.37 -17.05
N ARG A 392 21.88 18.73 -17.43
CA ARG A 392 20.51 19.22 -17.22
C ARG A 392 19.66 18.32 -16.33
N HIS A 393 20.22 17.24 -15.79
CA HIS A 393 19.48 16.30 -14.95
C HIS A 393 20.31 15.85 -13.77
N THR A 394 19.63 15.53 -12.68
CA THR A 394 20.25 15.05 -11.45
C THR A 394 19.44 13.89 -10.90
N TYR A 395 20.12 12.78 -10.61
CA TYR A 395 19.52 11.68 -9.85
C TYR A 395 19.47 12.03 -8.36
N VAL A 396 18.40 11.63 -7.69
CA VAL A 396 18.19 11.83 -6.26
C VAL A 396 17.72 10.53 -5.62
N GLU A 397 18.32 10.16 -4.49
CA GLU A 397 17.85 9.08 -3.63
C GLU A 397 17.82 9.56 -2.17
N ILE A 398 17.00 8.94 -1.34
CA ILE A 398 16.98 9.20 0.10
C ILE A 398 18.15 8.47 0.74
N VAL A 399 18.91 9.17 1.59
CA VAL A 399 19.88 8.52 2.47
C VAL A 399 19.13 7.97 3.68
N PRO A 400 19.20 6.66 3.95
CA PRO A 400 18.58 6.08 5.14
C PRO A 400 19.15 6.74 6.40
N ASP A 401 18.36 7.54 7.09
CA ASP A 401 18.73 8.10 8.39
C ASP A 401 18.29 7.11 9.48
N PRO A 402 19.18 6.67 10.39
CA PRO A 402 18.84 5.74 11.48
C PRO A 402 17.76 6.27 12.43
N VAL A 403 17.43 7.57 12.36
CA VAL A 403 16.31 8.17 13.09
C VAL A 403 15.29 8.70 12.08
N ARG A 404 14.35 7.84 11.64
CA ARG A 404 13.16 8.26 10.86
C ARG A 404 12.58 9.53 11.52
N GLY A 405 12.51 10.61 10.74
CA GLY A 405 12.10 11.91 11.28
C GLY A 405 10.61 11.92 11.64
N LYS A 406 10.28 12.59 12.75
CA LYS A 406 8.93 12.79 13.38
C LYS A 406 7.76 13.24 12.47
N ARG A 407 7.96 13.34 11.17
CA ARG A 407 6.98 13.76 10.16
C ARG A 407 6.77 12.71 9.06
N ALA A 408 7.62 11.68 8.99
CA ALA A 408 7.60 10.72 7.88
C ALA A 408 6.38 9.79 7.93
N GLY A 409 5.96 9.35 9.12
CA GLY A 409 4.86 8.40 9.30
C GLY A 409 3.45 8.97 9.15
N LEU A 410 3.31 10.26 8.80
CA LEU A 410 2.01 10.91 8.52
C LEU A 410 1.94 11.51 7.12
N LEU A 411 3.01 11.42 6.34
CA LEU A 411 2.96 11.90 4.97
C LEU A 411 2.33 10.79 4.12
N PRO A 412 1.30 11.11 3.31
CA PRO A 412 0.62 10.13 2.45
C PRO A 412 1.53 9.56 1.34
N HIS A 413 2.74 10.11 1.19
CA HIS A 413 3.68 9.75 0.15
C HIS A 413 5.01 9.32 0.74
N ASP A 414 5.69 8.41 0.06
CA ASP A 414 7.01 7.92 0.44
C ASP A 414 8.02 9.06 0.65
N PRO A 415 9.11 8.83 1.40
CA PRO A 415 10.08 9.88 1.74
C PRO A 415 10.68 10.60 0.54
N LEU A 416 10.90 9.92 -0.59
CA LEU A 416 11.48 10.52 -1.78
C LEU A 416 10.45 11.35 -2.55
N THR A 417 9.21 10.87 -2.68
CA THR A 417 8.11 11.69 -3.24
C THR A 417 7.86 12.94 -2.41
N SER A 418 7.85 12.80 -1.08
CA SER A 418 7.74 13.94 -0.17
C SER A 418 8.92 14.92 -0.30
N ALA A 419 10.15 14.42 -0.50
CA ALA A 419 11.30 15.29 -0.77
C ALA A 419 11.15 16.00 -2.13
N ALA A 420 10.72 15.28 -3.16
CA ALA A 420 10.49 15.83 -4.50
C ALA A 420 9.42 16.90 -4.54
N ASP A 421 8.34 16.72 -3.77
CA ASP A 421 7.33 17.76 -3.58
C ASP A 421 7.95 19.06 -3.03
N ASN A 422 8.76 18.95 -1.97
CA ASN A 422 9.42 20.11 -1.37
C ASN A 422 10.42 20.80 -2.32
N PHE A 423 11.33 20.05 -2.96
CA PHE A 423 12.36 20.67 -3.81
C PHE A 423 11.83 21.13 -5.17
N THR A 424 10.62 20.71 -5.59
CA THR A 424 9.99 21.24 -6.81
C THR A 424 9.02 22.39 -6.54
N THR A 425 8.74 22.72 -5.27
CA THR A 425 7.67 23.69 -4.90
C THR A 425 7.87 25.08 -5.49
N ALA A 426 9.10 25.62 -5.43
CA ALA A 426 9.41 26.97 -5.86
C ALA A 426 10.06 27.02 -7.25
N GLU A 427 9.97 25.92 -8.00
CA GLU A 427 10.80 25.65 -9.17
C GLU A 427 9.94 25.34 -10.40
N ASP A 428 10.43 25.73 -11.58
CA ASP A 428 9.75 25.50 -12.86
C ASP A 428 10.16 24.18 -13.54
N TRP A 429 11.14 23.47 -13.00
CA TRP A 429 11.55 22.16 -13.51
C TRP A 429 10.80 21.01 -12.80
N PRO A 430 10.40 19.95 -13.53
CA PRO A 430 9.74 18.79 -12.94
C PRO A 430 10.73 17.78 -12.36
N ALA A 431 10.21 16.89 -11.52
CA ALA A 431 10.91 15.70 -11.05
C ALA A 431 10.05 14.45 -11.27
N LEU A 432 10.66 13.41 -11.86
CA LEU A 432 10.04 12.09 -12.00
C LEU A 432 10.58 11.17 -10.93
N VAL A 433 9.75 10.82 -9.95
CA VAL A 433 10.08 9.84 -8.92
C VAL A 433 9.70 8.45 -9.43
N LEU A 434 10.63 7.51 -9.34
CA LEU A 434 10.47 6.14 -9.84
C LEU A 434 10.60 5.16 -8.69
N HIS A 435 9.65 4.24 -8.58
CA HIS A 435 9.67 3.16 -7.59
C HIS A 435 9.69 1.82 -8.28
N ARG A 436 10.48 0.90 -7.74
CA ARG A 436 10.60 -0.46 -8.27
C ARG A 436 10.66 -1.47 -7.13
N THR A 437 9.81 -2.47 -7.21
CA THR A 437 9.88 -3.72 -6.46
C THR A 437 10.05 -4.88 -7.44
N PRO A 438 10.29 -6.12 -6.98
CA PRO A 438 10.35 -7.27 -7.88
C PRO A 438 9.07 -7.52 -8.71
N GLU A 439 7.91 -7.03 -8.25
CA GLU A 439 6.60 -7.36 -8.85
C GLU A 439 5.90 -6.12 -9.46
N ARG A 440 6.37 -4.91 -9.12
CA ARG A 440 5.76 -3.64 -9.49
C ARG A 440 6.81 -2.59 -9.88
N SER A 441 6.48 -1.79 -10.89
CA SER A 441 7.18 -0.54 -11.17
C SER A 441 6.16 0.59 -11.22
N SER A 442 6.50 1.76 -10.70
CA SER A 442 5.61 2.92 -10.75
C SER A 442 6.40 4.21 -10.91
N PHE A 443 5.70 5.28 -11.25
CA PHE A 443 6.27 6.62 -11.21
C PHE A 443 5.28 7.62 -10.64
N THR A 444 5.83 8.70 -10.08
CA THR A 444 5.08 9.89 -9.67
C THR A 444 5.77 11.12 -10.24
N LEU A 445 5.03 11.89 -11.05
CA LEU A 445 5.50 13.15 -11.62
C LEU A 445 5.13 14.32 -10.72
N LEU A 446 6.14 15.04 -10.25
CA LEU A 446 6.01 16.21 -9.40
C LEU A 446 6.42 17.46 -10.19
N HIS A 447 5.60 18.51 -10.13
CA HIS A 447 5.92 19.80 -10.74
C HIS A 447 5.25 20.92 -9.94
N ARG A 448 6.02 21.94 -9.55
CA ARG A 448 5.56 23.06 -8.70
C ARG A 448 4.93 22.61 -7.38
N GLY A 449 5.55 21.62 -6.73
CA GLY A 449 5.12 21.13 -5.41
C GLY A 449 3.73 20.49 -5.44
N ARG A 450 3.41 19.78 -6.53
CA ARG A 450 2.17 19.03 -6.70
C ARG A 450 2.43 17.77 -7.51
N GLN A 451 1.74 16.68 -7.15
CA GLN A 451 1.64 15.49 -7.98
C GLN A 451 0.78 15.81 -9.20
N VAL A 452 1.37 15.70 -10.39
CA VAL A 452 0.71 15.96 -11.67
C VAL A 452 0.18 14.67 -12.30
N ALA A 453 0.94 13.59 -12.17
CA ALA A 453 0.59 12.29 -12.72
C ALA A 453 1.20 11.17 -11.87
N HIS A 454 0.51 10.05 -11.78
CA HIS A 454 1.01 8.81 -11.17
C HIS A 454 0.54 7.64 -12.02
N HIS A 455 1.35 6.60 -12.09
CA HIS A 455 0.97 5.38 -12.77
C HIS A 455 1.77 4.18 -12.27
N VAL A 456 1.17 3.01 -12.39
CA VAL A 456 1.67 1.75 -11.87
C VAL A 456 1.59 0.69 -12.96
N TRP A 457 2.72 0.02 -13.17
CA TRP A 457 2.76 -1.27 -13.86
C TRP A 457 2.94 -2.37 -12.82
N GLU A 458 2.06 -3.36 -12.87
CA GLU A 458 2.14 -4.55 -12.04
C GLU A 458 2.04 -5.76 -12.96
N THR A 459 2.86 -6.77 -12.70
CA THR A 459 3.03 -7.90 -13.63
C THR A 459 1.71 -8.64 -13.90
N ALA A 460 0.78 -8.61 -12.94
CA ALA A 460 -0.44 -9.39 -12.95
C ALA A 460 -1.73 -8.55 -13.03
N ALA A 461 -1.58 -7.24 -13.24
CA ALA A 461 -2.68 -6.30 -13.40
C ALA A 461 -3.10 -6.22 -14.88
N PRO A 462 -4.39 -5.97 -15.17
CA PRO A 462 -4.83 -5.71 -16.54
C PRO A 462 -4.13 -4.47 -17.10
N ALA A 463 -4.10 -4.37 -18.43
CA ALA A 463 -3.68 -3.13 -19.09
C ALA A 463 -4.51 -1.96 -18.55
N ALA A 464 -3.84 -0.85 -18.23
CA ALA A 464 -4.51 0.34 -17.73
C ALA A 464 -5.59 0.83 -18.71
N ASP A 465 -6.64 1.43 -18.14
CA ASP A 465 -7.75 1.97 -18.92
C ASP A 465 -7.23 2.97 -19.96
N HIS A 466 -7.81 2.94 -21.16
CA HIS A 466 -7.34 3.78 -22.25
C HIS A 466 -7.47 5.28 -21.92
N THR A 467 -8.55 5.65 -21.24
CA THR A 467 -8.84 7.04 -20.86
C THR A 467 -7.84 7.51 -19.82
N GLU A 468 -7.62 6.69 -18.79
CA GLU A 468 -6.64 6.98 -17.73
C GLU A 468 -5.22 7.09 -18.29
N ALA A 469 -4.78 6.10 -19.08
CA ALA A 469 -3.46 6.10 -19.69
C ALA A 469 -3.27 7.31 -20.63
N SER A 470 -4.30 7.68 -21.39
CA SER A 470 -4.25 8.85 -22.28
C SER A 470 -4.20 10.17 -21.50
N ALA A 471 -4.93 10.28 -20.39
CA ALA A 471 -4.89 11.45 -19.52
C ALA A 471 -3.51 11.62 -18.88
N THR A 472 -2.94 10.53 -18.35
CA THR A 472 -1.59 10.48 -17.79
C THR A 472 -0.52 10.80 -18.84
N ALA A 473 -0.63 10.25 -20.05
CA ALA A 473 0.26 10.57 -21.17
C ALA A 473 0.19 12.04 -21.58
N ALA A 474 -1.01 12.63 -21.62
CA ALA A 474 -1.19 14.04 -21.94
C ALA A 474 -0.61 14.96 -20.85
N ALA A 475 -0.70 14.56 -19.57
CA ALA A 475 -0.10 15.29 -18.46
C ALA A 475 1.44 15.26 -18.55
N LEU A 476 2.03 14.08 -18.79
CA LEU A 476 3.46 13.91 -19.03
C LEU A 476 3.95 14.74 -20.22
N ALA A 477 3.28 14.63 -21.38
CA ALA A 477 3.66 15.36 -22.58
C ALA A 477 3.62 16.87 -22.38
N ARG A 478 2.64 17.39 -21.62
CA ARG A 478 2.52 18.81 -21.30
C ARG A 478 3.68 19.31 -20.44
N VAL A 479 4.07 18.54 -19.42
CA VAL A 479 5.14 18.93 -18.49
C VAL A 479 6.52 18.85 -19.16
N TYR A 480 6.76 17.84 -19.99
CA TYR A 480 8.03 17.65 -20.70
C TYR A 480 8.09 18.30 -22.09
N GLY A 481 7.03 18.98 -22.53
CA GLY A 481 7.00 19.70 -23.81
C GLY A 481 7.00 18.79 -25.05
N LEU A 482 6.41 17.60 -24.96
CA LEU A 482 6.32 16.64 -26.06
C LEU A 482 5.10 16.92 -26.95
N THR A 483 5.30 16.88 -28.27
CA THR A 483 4.26 17.22 -29.26
C THR A 483 3.19 16.13 -29.42
N ASP A 484 3.55 14.86 -29.20
CA ASP A 484 2.65 13.71 -29.38
C ASP A 484 2.62 12.83 -28.12
N PRO A 485 1.49 12.73 -27.40
CA PRO A 485 1.37 11.87 -26.22
C PRO A 485 1.13 10.40 -26.55
N ARG A 486 0.82 10.04 -27.82
CA ARG A 486 0.42 8.66 -28.19
C ARG A 486 1.49 7.60 -27.87
N PRO A 487 2.79 7.82 -28.09
CA PRO A 487 3.81 6.86 -27.70
C PRO A 487 3.83 6.59 -26.19
N LEU A 488 3.63 7.63 -25.36
CA LEU A 488 3.54 7.47 -23.90
C LEU A 488 2.30 6.66 -23.51
N ALA A 489 1.15 6.93 -24.13
CA ALA A 489 -0.08 6.17 -23.87
C ALA A 489 0.07 4.68 -24.23
N HIS A 490 0.88 4.35 -25.25
CA HIS A 490 1.20 2.97 -25.59
C HIS A 490 2.03 2.28 -24.49
N VAL A 491 3.09 2.93 -24.00
CA VAL A 491 3.93 2.41 -22.90
C VAL A 491 3.15 2.25 -21.59
N LEU A 492 2.29 3.22 -21.26
CA LEU A 492 1.44 3.16 -20.06
C LEU A 492 0.40 2.03 -20.10
N ARG A 493 0.04 1.54 -21.29
CA ARG A 493 -0.90 0.41 -21.44
C ARG A 493 -0.21 -0.92 -21.69
N ALA A 494 1.12 -0.94 -21.76
CA ALA A 494 1.87 -2.15 -22.03
C ALA A 494 1.78 -3.13 -20.85
N THR A 495 1.57 -4.41 -21.14
CA THR A 495 1.52 -5.50 -20.16
C THR A 495 2.80 -6.35 -20.24
N GLY A 496 3.07 -7.18 -19.24
CA GLY A 496 4.32 -7.94 -19.11
C GLY A 496 5.29 -7.31 -18.11
N ASP A 497 6.60 -7.36 -18.37
CA ASP A 497 7.63 -6.92 -17.42
C ASP A 497 7.52 -5.42 -17.04
N PRO A 498 7.13 -5.09 -15.79
CA PRO A 498 7.00 -3.71 -15.33
C PRO A 498 8.32 -2.91 -15.41
N ALA A 499 9.46 -3.56 -15.18
CA ALA A 499 10.75 -2.90 -15.15
C ALA A 499 11.16 -2.41 -16.56
N ARG A 500 10.82 -3.21 -17.59
CA ARG A 500 11.00 -2.84 -19.00
C ARG A 500 10.17 -1.62 -19.35
N HIS A 501 8.87 -1.61 -19.03
CA HIS A 501 7.95 -0.51 -19.35
C HIS A 501 8.36 0.80 -18.68
N GLN A 502 8.83 0.75 -17.43
CA GLN A 502 9.37 1.92 -16.74
C GLN A 502 10.62 2.48 -17.44
N GLY A 503 11.49 1.61 -17.95
CA GLY A 503 12.65 2.02 -18.76
C GLY A 503 12.25 2.64 -20.10
N GLU A 504 11.28 2.04 -20.80
CA GLU A 504 10.71 2.55 -22.05
C GLU A 504 10.06 3.93 -21.85
N LEU A 505 9.38 4.17 -20.71
CA LEU A 505 8.82 5.49 -20.38
C LEU A 505 9.93 6.53 -20.22
N VAL A 506 10.96 6.23 -19.43
CA VAL A 506 12.07 7.17 -19.19
C VAL A 506 12.75 7.55 -20.49
N ALA A 507 12.96 6.58 -21.39
CA ALA A 507 13.50 6.83 -22.72
C ALA A 507 12.56 7.69 -23.58
N ALA A 508 11.25 7.40 -23.57
CA ALA A 508 10.25 8.16 -24.33
C ALA A 508 10.11 9.62 -23.87
N LEU A 509 10.41 9.91 -22.60
CA LEU A 509 10.44 11.27 -22.05
C LEU A 509 11.74 12.03 -22.38
N GLY A 510 12.73 11.38 -23.01
CA GLY A 510 14.04 11.97 -23.28
C GLY A 510 14.90 12.19 -22.04
N LEU A 511 14.59 11.48 -20.95
CA LEU A 511 15.33 11.53 -19.69
C LEU A 511 16.59 10.66 -19.75
N PRO A 512 17.60 10.91 -18.91
CA PRO A 512 18.78 10.07 -18.84
C PRO A 512 18.40 8.63 -18.45
N PRO A 513 19.14 7.61 -18.93
CA PRO A 513 18.83 6.21 -18.66
C PRO A 513 18.84 5.91 -17.16
N LEU A 514 18.15 4.86 -16.73
CA LEU A 514 18.13 4.49 -15.31
C LEU A 514 19.55 4.14 -14.81
N PRO A 515 19.91 4.52 -13.57
CA PRO A 515 21.25 4.28 -13.06
C PRO A 515 21.52 2.77 -12.92
N PRO A 516 22.77 2.32 -13.16
CA PRO A 516 23.16 0.93 -12.97
C PRO A 516 22.90 0.50 -11.53
N GLY A 517 22.30 -0.69 -11.34
CA GLY A 517 21.92 -1.21 -10.03
C GLY A 517 20.50 -0.82 -9.57
N TYR A 518 19.79 0.05 -10.29
CA TYR A 518 18.40 0.38 -9.99
C TYR A 518 17.49 -0.86 -10.11
N GLY A 519 16.89 -1.26 -8.98
CA GLY A 519 16.09 -2.48 -8.86
C GLY A 519 16.78 -3.66 -8.17
N GLY A 520 18.04 -3.51 -7.73
CA GLY A 520 18.77 -4.54 -6.97
C GLY A 520 19.56 -3.97 -5.80
N ASP A 521 20.41 -2.96 -6.05
CA ASP A 521 21.24 -2.34 -5.03
C ASP A 521 20.42 -1.48 -4.05
N GLN A 522 20.84 -1.39 -2.78
CA GLN A 522 20.19 -0.52 -1.77
C GLN A 522 20.66 0.94 -1.82
N GLU A 523 21.94 1.17 -2.14
CA GLU A 523 22.49 2.50 -2.36
C GLU A 523 22.84 2.65 -3.84
N ILE A 524 21.87 3.12 -4.61
CA ILE A 524 21.88 3.06 -6.07
C ILE A 524 22.85 4.11 -6.61
N LEU A 525 22.87 5.30 -5.99
CA LEU A 525 23.72 6.41 -6.42
C LEU A 525 25.09 6.42 -5.74
N ALA A 526 25.32 5.63 -4.69
CA ALA A 526 26.55 5.71 -3.90
C ALA A 526 27.84 5.42 -4.70
N ARG A 527 27.75 4.57 -5.72
CA ARG A 527 28.89 4.22 -6.59
C ARG A 527 28.99 5.09 -7.84
N LEU A 528 28.08 6.04 -8.05
CA LEU A 528 28.08 6.89 -9.24
C LEU A 528 29.12 8.02 -9.13
N PRO A 529 29.84 8.35 -10.22
CA PRO A 529 30.76 9.48 -10.25
C PRO A 529 30.06 10.80 -9.89
N GLY A 530 30.65 11.57 -8.97
CA GLY A 530 30.11 12.86 -8.57
C GLY A 530 28.94 12.79 -7.59
N ALA A 531 28.61 11.61 -7.04
CA ALA A 531 27.60 11.47 -6.01
C ALA A 531 27.96 12.24 -4.73
N ARG A 532 27.00 12.98 -4.16
CA ARG A 532 27.17 13.80 -2.95
C ARG A 532 25.97 13.65 -2.02
N VAL A 533 26.23 13.59 -0.71
CA VAL A 533 25.19 13.58 0.32
C VAL A 533 24.90 15.01 0.79
N LEU A 534 23.66 15.44 0.61
CA LEU A 534 23.08 16.65 1.16
C LEU A 534 22.46 16.30 2.51
N ALA A 535 23.16 16.62 3.59
CA ALA A 535 22.69 16.34 4.94
C ALA A 535 21.48 17.22 5.29
N ARG A 536 20.51 16.63 6.01
CA ARG A 536 19.36 17.34 6.59
C ARG A 536 19.82 18.56 7.40
N ARG A 537 19.32 19.76 7.05
CA ARG A 537 19.51 20.99 7.84
C ARG A 537 18.19 21.46 8.45
N GLY A 538 18.23 22.01 9.66
CA GLY A 538 17.03 22.49 10.34
C GLY A 538 16.38 23.66 9.59
N PHE A 539 15.05 23.67 9.51
CA PHE A 539 14.24 24.70 8.83
C PHE A 539 14.69 26.15 9.13
N LEU A 540 15.02 26.44 10.39
CA LEU A 540 15.49 27.77 10.82
C LEU A 540 16.92 28.11 10.37
N ALA A 541 17.77 27.12 10.09
CA ALA A 541 19.12 27.34 9.58
C ALA A 541 19.11 27.59 8.07
N GLY A 542 18.31 26.82 7.30
CA GLY A 542 18.18 27.02 5.85
C GLY A 542 17.51 28.34 5.46
N MET A 543 16.53 28.79 6.26
CA MET A 543 15.84 30.07 6.05
C MET A 543 16.71 31.28 6.43
N ARG A 544 17.71 31.09 7.30
CA ARG A 544 18.66 32.15 7.69
C ARG A 544 19.70 32.38 6.60
N ASP A 545 20.19 31.32 5.98
CA ASP A 545 21.18 31.39 4.89
C ASP A 545 20.61 31.94 3.59
N THR A 546 19.38 31.55 3.21
CA THR A 546 18.68 32.11 2.04
C THR A 546 18.45 33.63 2.13
N MET A 547 18.46 34.20 3.33
CA MET A 547 18.41 35.64 3.54
C MET A 547 19.80 36.30 3.61
N THR A 548 20.89 35.55 3.70
CA THR A 548 22.24 36.11 3.95
C THR A 548 23.26 35.90 2.83
N THR A 549 22.99 35.12 1.78
CA THR A 549 23.97 34.91 0.71
C THR A 549 23.49 35.42 -0.64
N LYS A 550 24.03 36.56 -1.07
CA LYS A 550 23.99 37.02 -2.46
C LYS A 550 25.17 36.50 -3.30
N ASP A 551 26.21 35.95 -2.67
CA ASP A 551 27.38 35.40 -3.37
C ASP A 551 27.82 34.09 -2.69
N GLY A 552 27.74 32.99 -3.45
CA GLY A 552 27.89 31.61 -2.96
C GLY A 552 29.32 31.17 -2.65
N VAL A 553 29.87 31.60 -1.52
CA VAL A 553 31.03 30.94 -0.90
C VAL A 553 30.84 30.88 0.62
N HIS A 554 30.87 29.67 1.21
CA HIS A 554 30.88 29.47 2.65
C HIS A 554 32.31 29.30 3.18
N PRO A 555 32.70 29.95 4.30
CA PRO A 555 33.88 29.55 5.06
C PRO A 555 33.58 28.35 5.98
N GLU A 556 34.63 27.64 6.37
CA GLU A 556 34.60 26.46 7.25
C GLU A 556 33.97 26.74 8.63
N ALA A 557 33.44 25.67 9.22
CA ALA A 557 32.65 25.66 10.45
C ALA A 557 33.24 26.49 11.60
N ALA A 558 32.48 27.47 12.08
CA ALA A 558 32.84 28.22 13.30
C ALA A 558 32.58 27.37 14.55
N ALA A 559 33.58 27.36 15.44
CA ALA A 559 33.60 26.68 16.72
C ALA A 559 32.49 27.15 17.67
N SER A 560 31.92 26.20 18.40
CA SER A 560 30.84 26.38 19.36
C SER A 560 31.36 26.92 20.71
N ASP A 561 31.75 28.19 20.80
CA ASP A 561 31.86 28.87 22.12
C ASP A 561 32.00 30.41 22.04
N GLU A 562 31.24 31.08 21.16
CA GLU A 562 31.19 32.56 21.19
C GLU A 562 30.05 33.09 22.08
N PRO A 563 30.32 34.12 22.91
CA PRO A 563 29.29 34.78 23.71
C PRO A 563 28.21 35.39 22.82
N HIS A 564 26.94 35.19 23.20
CA HIS A 564 25.81 35.67 22.42
C HIS A 564 25.93 37.19 22.17
N PRO A 565 25.82 37.65 20.91
CA PRO A 565 25.97 39.07 20.58
C PRO A 565 24.91 39.91 21.28
N ALA A 566 25.18 41.19 21.53
CA ALA A 566 24.29 42.08 22.28
C ALA A 566 22.84 42.10 21.73
N GLY A 567 22.68 42.03 20.41
CA GLY A 567 21.37 41.94 19.76
C GLY A 567 20.55 40.70 20.13
N TRP A 568 21.20 39.58 20.47
CA TRP A 568 20.52 38.36 20.92
C TRP A 568 19.84 38.56 22.27
N TRP A 569 20.53 39.24 23.20
CA TRP A 569 19.99 39.55 24.52
C TRP A 569 18.85 40.56 24.40
N VAL A 570 19.04 41.63 23.63
CA VAL A 570 18.02 42.66 23.42
C VAL A 570 16.74 42.05 22.83
N LEU A 571 16.86 41.23 21.77
CA LEU A 571 15.71 40.65 21.08
C LEU A 571 14.91 39.69 21.98
N ARG A 572 15.59 38.87 22.78
CA ARG A 572 14.90 37.92 23.67
C ARG A 572 14.31 38.58 24.90
N THR A 573 14.93 39.64 25.41
CA THR A 573 14.38 40.42 26.53
C THR A 573 13.15 41.22 26.07
N ALA A 574 13.21 41.81 24.86
CA ALA A 574 12.07 42.46 24.23
C ALA A 574 10.94 41.46 23.93
N GLY A 575 11.27 40.28 23.40
CA GLY A 575 10.31 39.19 23.18
C GLY A 575 9.63 38.73 24.47
N LEU A 576 10.40 38.55 25.56
CA LEU A 576 9.85 38.21 26.87
C LEU A 576 8.85 39.28 27.34
N LEU A 577 9.23 40.56 27.33
CA LEU A 577 8.36 41.65 27.78
C LEU A 577 7.07 41.73 26.94
N PHE A 578 7.20 41.64 25.62
CA PHE A 578 6.07 41.70 24.71
C PHE A 578 5.08 40.54 24.93
N PHE A 579 5.57 39.30 24.96
CA PHE A 579 4.69 38.13 25.13
C PHE A 579 4.14 38.01 26.54
N THR A 580 4.83 38.53 27.56
CA THR A 580 4.28 38.60 28.93
C THR A 580 3.16 39.64 29.02
N ALA A 581 3.34 40.82 28.41
CA ALA A 581 2.28 41.83 28.33
C ALA A 581 1.09 41.34 27.51
N ALA A 582 1.35 40.68 26.37
CA ALA A 582 0.31 40.06 25.54
C ALA A 582 -0.43 38.95 26.28
N ALA A 583 0.27 38.13 27.07
CA ALA A 583 -0.37 37.12 27.92
C ALA A 583 -1.27 37.75 28.99
N VAL A 584 -0.77 38.76 29.71
CA VAL A 584 -1.56 39.47 30.74
C VAL A 584 -2.82 40.10 30.13
N TYR A 585 -2.66 40.80 28.99
CA TYR A 585 -3.79 41.39 28.27
C TYR A 585 -4.79 40.33 27.77
N ALA A 586 -4.30 39.22 27.23
CA ALA A 586 -5.11 38.11 26.74
C ALA A 586 -5.83 37.33 27.85
N TRP A 587 -5.31 37.32 29.07
CA TRP A 587 -6.00 36.72 30.22
C TRP A 587 -6.98 37.68 30.90
N TRP A 588 -6.82 39.00 30.72
CA TRP A 588 -7.67 40.01 31.35
C TRP A 588 -8.83 40.48 30.46
N THR A 589 -8.77 40.21 29.16
CA THR A 589 -9.80 40.61 28.19
C THR A 589 -10.74 39.44 27.89
N PRO A 590 -12.05 39.52 28.21
CA PRO A 590 -12.98 38.39 28.12
C PRO A 590 -13.24 37.88 26.69
N ASP A 591 -12.97 38.70 25.66
CA ASP A 591 -13.17 38.34 24.25
C ASP A 591 -11.97 37.62 23.60
N ILE A 592 -10.83 37.56 24.28
CA ILE A 592 -9.65 36.86 23.78
C ILE A 592 -9.76 35.39 24.19
N GLY A 593 -10.17 34.56 23.23
CA GLY A 593 -10.31 33.12 23.46
C GLY A 593 -9.04 32.48 24.03
N TRP A 594 -9.23 31.55 24.96
CA TRP A 594 -8.19 30.95 25.81
C TRP A 594 -6.96 30.40 25.06
N PHE A 595 -7.10 30.01 23.79
CA PHE A 595 -6.00 29.53 22.94
C PHE A 595 -4.94 30.61 22.74
N ARG A 596 -5.34 31.86 22.46
CA ARG A 596 -4.41 32.99 22.23
C ARG A 596 -3.70 33.39 23.52
N SER A 597 -4.39 33.31 24.65
CA SER A 597 -3.82 33.56 25.98
C SER A 597 -2.78 32.49 26.34
N THR A 598 -3.08 31.21 26.07
CA THR A 598 -2.16 30.08 26.33
C THR A 598 -0.92 30.13 25.45
N VAL A 599 -1.06 30.43 24.15
CA VAL A 599 0.07 30.57 23.21
C VAL A 599 1.00 31.72 23.63
N SER A 600 0.44 32.86 24.03
CA SER A 600 1.22 34.01 24.49
C SER A 600 2.00 33.72 25.78
N SER A 601 1.37 33.01 26.74
CA SER A 601 2.03 32.56 27.97
C SER A 601 3.16 31.55 27.71
N ALA A 602 2.96 30.60 26.77
CA ALA A 602 3.98 29.62 26.42
C ALA A 602 5.19 30.27 25.72
N LEU A 603 4.95 31.27 24.86
CA LEU A 603 6.02 32.06 24.23
C LEU A 603 6.79 32.89 25.27
N ALA A 604 6.12 33.53 26.22
CA ALA A 604 6.78 34.20 27.33
C ALA A 604 7.68 33.25 28.13
N ALA A 605 7.18 32.05 28.48
CA ALA A 605 7.96 31.04 29.18
C ALA A 605 9.18 30.55 28.37
N TYR A 606 9.05 30.41 27.04
CA TYR A 606 10.14 30.05 26.15
C TYR A 606 11.27 31.08 26.16
N PHE A 607 10.94 32.38 26.03
CA PHE A 607 11.93 33.46 26.09
C PHE A 607 12.58 33.57 27.47
N ALA A 608 11.80 33.42 28.55
CA ALA A 608 12.31 33.40 29.92
C ALA A 608 13.30 32.24 30.14
N ALA A 609 12.96 31.03 29.71
CA ALA A 609 13.83 29.87 29.84
C ALA A 609 15.14 30.03 29.04
N GLY A 610 15.06 30.65 27.85
CA GLY A 610 16.22 31.00 27.04
C GLY A 610 17.16 31.99 27.72
N LEU A 611 16.62 33.04 28.33
CA LEU A 611 17.39 34.04 29.10
C LEU A 611 17.99 33.43 30.37
N VAL A 612 17.23 32.62 31.12
CA VAL A 612 17.70 31.94 32.33
C VAL A 612 18.83 30.96 32.02
N ARG A 613 18.71 30.17 30.94
CA ARG A 613 19.79 29.26 30.51
C ARG A 613 21.06 30.02 30.13
N ALA A 614 20.93 31.16 29.46
CA ALA A 614 22.08 31.97 29.09
C ALA A 614 22.70 32.71 30.30
N LEU A 615 21.89 33.14 31.28
CA LEU A 615 22.38 33.74 32.53
C LEU A 615 23.08 32.72 33.43
N ARG A 616 22.58 31.47 33.47
CA ARG A 616 23.22 30.35 34.18
C ARG A 616 24.54 29.88 33.54
N ARG A 617 24.83 30.32 32.31
CA ARG A 617 26.07 30.03 31.57
C ARG A 617 27.12 31.14 31.67
N ARG A 618 26.90 32.20 32.48
CA ARG A 618 27.98 33.16 32.79
C ARG A 618 29.04 32.49 33.67
N PRO A 619 30.34 32.54 33.31
CA PRO A 619 31.40 32.07 34.19
C PRO A 619 31.48 32.95 35.44
N VAL A 620 31.60 32.30 36.60
CA VAL A 620 31.94 32.95 37.87
C VAL A 620 33.35 33.56 37.76
N SER A 621 33.46 34.78 38.27
CA SER A 621 34.59 35.71 38.16
C SER A 621 35.95 35.20 38.64
N SER A 622 36.99 35.69 37.95
CA SER A 622 38.32 36.15 38.43
C SER A 622 39.24 35.20 39.19
N SER A 623 40.33 34.80 38.53
CA SER A 623 41.65 34.69 39.17
C SER A 623 42.65 35.59 38.44
N ARG A 624 43.39 36.38 39.23
CA ARG A 624 44.44 37.33 38.83
C ARG A 624 45.57 36.60 38.08
N PRO A 625 46.23 37.21 37.08
CA PRO A 625 47.43 36.64 36.50
C PRO A 625 48.61 36.74 37.49
N PRO A 626 49.47 35.71 37.62
CA PRO A 626 50.73 35.86 38.33
C PRO A 626 51.69 36.74 37.52
N ALA A 627 52.41 37.61 38.22
CA ALA A 627 53.40 38.52 37.66
C ALA A 627 54.61 37.74 37.12
N ALA A 628 55.18 38.27 36.03
CA ALA A 628 56.37 37.76 35.39
C ALA A 628 57.60 37.83 36.31
N SER A 629 58.33 36.72 36.39
CA SER A 629 59.80 36.61 36.48
C SER A 629 60.18 35.18 36.12
#